data_AF-A0A1P8FIQ0-F1
#
_entry.id   AF-A0A1P8FIQ0-F1
#
_cell.length_a   1.000
_cell.length_b   1.000
_cell.length_c   1.000
_cell.angle_alpha   90.00
_cell.angle_beta   90.00
_cell.angle_gamma   90.00
#
_symmetry.space_group_name_H-M   'P 1'
#
loop_
_entity.id
_entity.type
_entity.pdbx_description
1 polymer ?
#
loop_
_entity_poly.entity_id
_entity_poly.type
_entity_poly.pdbx_seq_one_letter_code
_entity_poly.pdbx_strand_id
1 'polypeptide(L)'
;MKAMLLVTASAALILSACAGVQTSSSGGSTNVAAAPGGNAMYCWKRSLSETGDTLLCNWEATSRDACKSVGTLANPLAKGSVAAGPAPAGRCENGEYLVQVTTK
;
A
#
# COMPACT_ATOMS: atom_id res chain seq x y z
N MET A 1 -73.75 -8.78 -6.62
CA MET A 1 -73.52 -10.13 -7.14
C MET A 1 -72.16 -10.08 -7.86
N LYS A 2 -71.09 -10.67 -7.30
CA LYS A 2 -70.46 -11.94 -7.77
C LYS A 2 -70.28 -11.96 -9.30
N ALA A 3 -69.13 -12.21 -9.92
CA ALA A 3 -67.92 -12.97 -9.58
C ALA A 3 -66.80 -12.53 -10.56
N MET A 4 -65.51 -12.42 -10.19
CA MET A 4 -64.46 -13.44 -10.04
C MET A 4 -63.82 -13.92 -11.36
N LEU A 5 -62.47 -14.08 -11.32
CA LEU A 5 -61.52 -14.73 -12.25
C LEU A 5 -60.88 -13.79 -13.32
N LEU A 6 -59.58 -13.83 -13.64
CA LEU A 6 -58.64 -14.95 -13.65
C LEU A 6 -57.16 -14.47 -13.57
N VAL A 7 -56.33 -15.31 -12.97
CA VAL A 7 -54.86 -15.24 -12.82
C VAL A 7 -54.15 -15.78 -14.08
N THR A 8 -52.83 -15.55 -14.20
CA THR A 8 -51.78 -16.13 -15.10
C THR A 8 -51.41 -15.22 -16.30
N ALA A 9 -50.16 -15.05 -16.74
CA ALA A 9 -48.88 -15.74 -16.56
C ALA A 9 -47.68 -14.81 -16.92
N SER A 10 -46.51 -15.06 -16.34
CA SER A 10 -45.13 -15.18 -16.92
C SER A 10 -44.76 -14.36 -18.18
N ALA A 11 -43.56 -13.80 -18.39
CA ALA A 11 -42.22 -14.16 -17.95
C ALA A 11 -41.19 -13.04 -18.26
N ALA A 12 -40.11 -13.01 -17.46
CA ALA A 12 -38.69 -12.77 -17.76
C ALA A 12 -38.23 -11.68 -18.75
N LEU A 13 -37.21 -10.91 -18.36
CA LEU A 13 -35.98 -10.57 -19.11
C LEU A 13 -35.07 -9.71 -18.20
N ILE A 14 -34.18 -10.35 -17.41
CA ILE A 14 -32.70 -10.39 -17.59
C ILE A 14 -32.05 -9.00 -17.79
N LEU A 15 -31.35 -8.53 -16.75
CA LEU A 15 -30.12 -7.76 -16.92
C LEU A 15 -29.01 -8.36 -16.04
N SER A 16 -28.06 -8.98 -16.74
CA SER A 16 -26.80 -9.51 -16.23
C SER A 16 -25.96 -8.37 -15.67
N ALA A 17 -25.80 -8.30 -14.36
CA ALA A 17 -24.74 -7.53 -13.73
C ALA A 17 -23.49 -8.42 -13.66
N CYS A 18 -22.55 -8.20 -14.57
CA CYS A 18 -21.20 -8.73 -14.46
C CYS A 18 -20.58 -8.21 -13.16
N ALA A 19 -20.68 -8.98 -12.08
CA ALA A 19 -19.77 -8.89 -10.96
C ALA A 19 -18.41 -9.39 -11.48
N GLY A 20 -17.64 -8.48 -12.08
CA GLY A 20 -16.22 -8.68 -12.26
C GLY A 20 -15.63 -8.84 -10.88
N VAL A 21 -15.40 -10.08 -10.44
CA VAL A 21 -14.56 -10.36 -9.28
C VAL A 21 -13.17 -9.95 -9.71
N GLN A 22 -12.85 -8.71 -9.36
CA GLN A 22 -11.54 -8.12 -9.54
C GLN A 22 -10.57 -9.00 -8.78
N THR A 23 -9.77 -9.71 -9.56
CA THR A 23 -8.74 -10.62 -9.11
C THR A 23 -7.77 -9.80 -8.27
N SER A 24 -7.86 -9.94 -6.95
CA SER A 24 -6.84 -9.44 -6.02
C SER A 24 -5.55 -10.16 -6.36
N SER A 25 -4.81 -9.59 -7.29
CA SER A 25 -3.51 -10.07 -7.72
C SER A 25 -2.58 -9.97 -6.53
N SER A 26 -2.33 -11.13 -5.93
CA SER A 26 -1.04 -11.63 -5.48
C SER A 26 0.07 -10.59 -5.41
N GLY A 27 0.55 -10.33 -4.20
CA GLY A 27 1.89 -9.85 -3.85
C GLY A 27 2.75 -9.33 -4.99
N GLY A 28 2.45 -8.12 -5.46
CA GLY A 28 3.38 -7.36 -6.27
C GLY A 28 4.45 -6.80 -5.35
N SER A 29 5.57 -7.51 -5.20
CA SER A 29 6.83 -6.87 -4.84
C SER A 29 7.08 -5.77 -5.87
N THR A 30 6.69 -4.54 -5.54
CA THR A 30 7.11 -3.36 -6.27
C THR A 30 8.62 -3.28 -6.04
N ASN A 31 9.37 -3.84 -6.99
CA ASN A 31 10.78 -3.56 -7.16
C ASN A 31 10.86 -2.05 -7.43
N VAL A 32 10.96 -1.24 -6.37
CA VAL A 32 11.26 0.18 -6.48
C VAL A 32 12.69 0.20 -7.02
N ALA A 33 12.82 0.46 -8.32
CA ALA A 33 14.11 0.64 -8.96
C ALA A 33 14.81 1.79 -8.23
N ALA A 34 15.88 1.47 -7.50
CA ALA A 34 16.74 2.48 -6.91
C ALA A 34 17.27 3.36 -8.04
N ALA A 35 17.16 4.68 -7.90
CA ALA A 35 17.77 5.60 -8.85
C ALA A 35 19.28 5.30 -8.94
N PRO A 36 19.89 5.27 -10.14
CA PRO A 36 21.30 4.97 -10.29
C PRO A 36 22.14 5.99 -9.52
N GLY A 37 22.88 5.51 -8.51
CA GLY A 37 23.76 6.31 -7.64
C GLY A 37 23.22 6.63 -6.25
N GLY A 38 21.93 6.38 -5.97
CA GLY A 38 21.33 6.67 -4.66
C GLY A 38 21.32 5.48 -3.69
N ASN A 39 21.38 5.76 -2.39
CA ASN A 39 21.26 4.72 -1.36
C ASN A 39 19.79 4.55 -0.97
N ALA A 40 19.28 3.31 -1.03
CA ALA A 40 17.94 2.98 -0.58
C ALA A 40 17.88 2.97 0.96
N MET A 41 16.85 3.57 1.53
CA MET A 41 16.55 3.50 2.96
C MET A 41 15.11 3.05 3.17
N TYR A 42 14.89 2.24 4.19
CA TYR A 42 13.64 1.56 4.48
C TYR A 42 13.10 1.96 5.86
N CYS A 43 11.79 2.02 6.01
CA CYS A 43 11.14 2.49 7.23
C CYS A 43 9.76 1.86 7.37
N TRP A 44 9.24 1.76 8.60
CA TRP A 44 7.87 1.36 8.83
C TRP A 44 6.91 2.45 8.37
N LYS A 45 5.95 2.09 7.51
CA LYS A 45 4.93 3.03 7.00
C LYS A 45 4.18 3.74 8.13
N ARG A 46 3.89 3.03 9.23
CA ARG A 46 3.19 3.60 10.40
C ARG A 46 4.05 4.58 11.22
N SER A 47 5.37 4.49 11.10
CA SER A 47 6.33 5.34 11.81
C SER A 47 6.76 6.55 10.99
N LEU A 48 6.42 6.58 9.69
CA LEU A 48 6.71 7.70 8.82
C LEU A 48 5.86 8.91 9.23
N SER A 49 6.53 9.96 9.67
CA SER A 49 5.93 11.27 9.93
C SER A 49 6.67 12.33 9.12
N GLU A 50 5.91 13.24 8.51
CA GLU A 50 6.48 14.38 7.81
C GLU A 50 6.36 15.64 8.66
N THR A 51 7.47 16.36 8.85
CA THR A 51 7.49 17.60 9.61
C THR A 51 8.35 18.63 8.88
N GLY A 52 7.70 19.61 8.25
CA GLY A 52 8.37 20.58 7.38
C GLY A 52 9.17 19.88 6.28
N ASP A 53 10.47 20.20 6.24
CA ASP A 53 11.44 19.65 5.29
C ASP A 53 12.11 18.35 5.76
N THR A 54 11.54 17.69 6.78
CA THR A 54 12.10 16.47 7.37
C THR A 54 11.10 15.31 7.31
N LEU A 55 11.61 14.11 7.02
CA LEU A 55 10.93 12.83 7.17
C LEU A 55 11.47 12.13 8.42
N LEU A 56 10.63 12.00 9.43
CA LEU A 56 10.93 11.31 10.68
C LEU A 56 10.51 9.84 10.53
N CYS A 57 11.46 8.91 10.66
CA CYS A 57 11.15 7.48 10.71
C CYS A 57 12.29 6.63 11.28
N ASN A 58 12.06 5.33 11.52
CA ASN A 58 13.10 4.33 11.81
C ASN A 58 13.88 3.95 10.54
N TRP A 59 14.47 4.92 9.85
CA TRP A 59 15.15 4.67 8.59
C TRP A 59 16.36 3.76 8.77
N GLU A 60 16.42 2.69 7.98
CA GLU A 60 17.51 1.71 7.96
C GLU A 60 18.00 1.46 6.53
N ALA A 61 19.25 1.04 6.38
CA ALA A 61 19.83 0.75 5.06
C ALA A 61 19.25 -0.50 4.40
N THR A 62 18.64 -1.41 5.18
CA THR A 62 18.03 -2.63 4.65
C THR A 62 16.60 -2.81 5.15
N SER A 63 15.75 -3.44 4.34
CA SER A 63 14.39 -3.79 4.72
C SER A 63 14.34 -4.74 5.91
N ARG A 64 15.32 -5.66 6.03
CA ARG A 64 15.45 -6.60 7.14
C ARG A 64 15.68 -5.89 8.47
N ASP A 65 16.53 -4.88 8.48
CA ASP A 65 16.83 -4.12 9.70
C ASP A 65 15.66 -3.22 10.05
N ALA A 66 15.03 -2.57 9.06
CA ALA A 66 13.80 -1.80 9.28
C ALA A 66 12.70 -2.66 9.93
N CYS A 67 12.56 -3.94 9.54
CA CYS A 67 11.61 -4.87 10.17
C CYS A 67 11.93 -5.21 11.63
N LYS A 68 13.19 -5.12 12.04
CA LYS A 68 13.67 -5.44 13.39
C LYS A 68 13.77 -4.22 14.30
N SER A 69 13.82 -3.01 13.74
CA SER A 69 13.93 -1.72 14.46
C SER A 69 12.62 -1.32 15.15
N VAL A 70 12.15 -2.18 16.07
CA VAL A 70 10.98 -1.96 16.92
C VAL A 70 11.34 -0.94 18.01
N GLY A 71 10.64 0.19 18.03
CA GLY A 71 10.83 1.20 19.09
C GLY A 71 12.02 2.14 18.88
N THR A 72 12.73 2.04 17.75
CA THR A 72 13.76 3.02 17.38
C THR A 72 13.09 4.38 17.14
N LEU A 73 13.56 5.39 17.87
CA LEU A 73 13.11 6.77 17.78
C LEU A 73 13.23 7.29 16.34
N ALA A 74 12.35 8.21 15.97
CA ALA A 74 12.26 8.68 14.60
C ALA A 74 13.55 9.44 14.21
N ASN A 75 14.36 8.80 13.36
CA ASN A 75 15.55 9.39 12.76
C ASN A 75 15.11 10.41 11.70
N PRO A 76 15.59 11.66 11.78
CA PRO A 76 15.28 12.67 10.79
C PRO A 76 16.05 12.43 9.49
N LEU A 77 15.33 12.48 8.37
CA LEU A 77 15.89 12.50 7.02
C LEU A 77 15.43 13.78 6.32
N ALA A 78 16.37 14.61 5.85
CA ALA A 78 16.02 15.82 5.12
C ALA A 78 15.37 15.49 3.77
N LYS A 79 14.22 16.08 3.44
CA LYS A 79 13.57 15.91 2.12
C LYS A 79 14.49 16.33 0.98
N GLY A 80 15.35 17.33 1.21
CA GLY A 80 16.36 17.77 0.25
C GLY A 80 17.40 16.71 -0.14
N SER A 81 17.66 15.72 0.73
CA SER A 81 18.56 14.59 0.44
C SER A 81 17.85 13.40 -0.20
N VAL A 82 16.52 13.44 -0.36
CA VAL A 82 15.76 12.37 -1.02
C VAL A 82 15.73 12.62 -2.53
N ALA A 83 16.18 11.64 -3.29
CA ALA A 83 16.11 11.61 -4.75
C ALA A 83 14.76 11.06 -5.24
N ALA A 84 14.18 10.09 -4.53
CA ALA A 84 12.88 9.48 -4.85
C ALA A 84 12.19 8.86 -3.61
N GLY A 85 10.86 8.77 -3.64
CA GLY A 85 10.04 8.24 -2.54
C GLY A 85 9.50 9.33 -1.59
N PRO A 86 8.77 8.97 -0.51
CA PRO A 86 8.54 7.61 0.00
C PRO A 86 7.62 6.77 -0.88
N ALA A 87 8.01 5.52 -1.17
CA ALA A 87 7.22 4.57 -1.96
C ALA A 87 7.03 3.25 -1.19
N PRO A 88 5.95 2.48 -1.42
CA PRO A 88 5.77 1.16 -0.81
C PRO A 88 6.93 0.20 -1.16
N ALA A 89 7.45 -0.51 -0.14
CA ALA A 89 8.65 -1.35 -0.25
C ALA A 89 8.46 -2.78 0.27
N GLY A 90 7.19 -3.24 0.30
CA GLY A 90 6.84 -4.57 0.77
C GLY A 90 6.36 -4.59 2.23
N ARG A 91 6.43 -5.78 2.84
CA ARG A 91 5.86 -6.06 4.16
C ARG A 91 6.78 -6.99 4.95
N CYS A 92 6.95 -6.70 6.23
CA CYS A 92 7.69 -7.52 7.18
C CYS A 92 6.91 -8.78 7.56
N GLU A 93 7.62 -9.80 8.06
CA GLU A 93 7.02 -11.07 8.53
C GLU A 93 6.04 -10.88 9.69
N ASN A 94 6.27 -9.86 10.53
CA ASN A 94 5.35 -9.46 11.61
C ASN A 94 4.09 -8.71 11.11
N GLY A 95 3.97 -8.50 9.79
CA GLY A 95 2.82 -7.86 9.17
C GLY A 95 2.92 -6.33 9.01
N GLU A 96 4.02 -5.71 9.41
CA GLU A 96 4.25 -4.27 9.23
C GLU A 96 4.56 -3.91 7.78
N TYR A 97 4.00 -2.83 7.27
CA TYR A 97 4.30 -2.33 5.91
C TYR A 97 5.55 -1.47 5.91
N LEU A 98 6.37 -1.62 4.87
CA LEU A 98 7.56 -0.80 4.66
C LEU A 98 7.34 0.27 3.60
N VAL A 99 8.01 1.39 3.80
CA VAL A 99 8.27 2.40 2.76
C VAL A 99 9.76 2.47 2.49
N GLN A 100 10.11 2.88 1.28
CA GLN A 100 11.49 3.11 0.84
C GLN A 100 11.62 4.53 0.29
N VAL A 101 12.77 5.13 0.56
CA VAL A 101 13.27 6.31 -0.13
C VAL A 101 14.60 5.97 -0.80
N THR A 102 14.95 6.68 -1.85
CA THR A 102 16.30 6.69 -2.42
C THR A 102 16.90 8.04 -2.10
N THR A 103 18.07 8.08 -1.45
CA THR A 103 18.80 9.33 -1.22
C THR A 103 19.59 9.73 -2.46
N LYS A 104 19.94 11.02 -2.54
CA LYS A 104 20.91 11.55 -3.49
C LYS A 104 22.33 11.11 -3.16
#